data_AF-A0A4Q3NDC7-F1
#
_entry.id   AF-A0A4Q3NDC7-F1
#
_cell.length_a   1.000
_cell.length_b   1.000
_cell.length_c   1.000
_cell.angle_alpha   90.00
_cell.angle_beta   90.00
_cell.angle_gamma   90.00
#
_symmetry.space_group_name_H-M   'P 1'
#
loop_
_entity.id
_entity.type
_entity.pdbx_description
1 polymer ?
#
loop_
_entity_poly.entity_id
_entity_poly.type
_entity_poly.pdbx_seq_one_letter_code
_entity_poly.pdbx_strand_id
1 'polypeptide(L)'
;MQRRDLLLAGAGTAAFAFTLPARAHHGWSSFDQDRPIYLEGKVVKVQWQNPHAELELEVPAGLKVPADLGARAVPAQSAPVDGKALLAKAVVPNRKDKTWEIELAPLTRMEAWKVAPIKQGATISVVGFIFKEEKGEPILRVEYLFVDGKAYGLRSSPA
;
A
#
# COMPACT_ATOMS: atom_id res chain seq x y z
N MET A 1 46.36 54.58 4.87
CA MET A 1 46.20 54.87 3.43
C MET A 1 46.62 53.59 2.70
N GLN A 2 45.86 52.88 1.87
CA GLN A 2 44.55 53.06 1.23
C GLN A 2 43.87 51.68 1.13
N ARG A 3 42.54 51.73 1.03
CA ARG A 3 41.59 50.62 0.90
C ARG A 3 41.73 49.96 -0.47
N ARG A 4 41.53 48.63 -0.53
CA ARG A 4 41.10 47.95 -1.77
C ARG A 4 39.92 47.06 -1.40
N ASP A 5 38.75 47.69 -1.49
CA ASP A 5 37.45 47.03 -1.48
C ASP A 5 37.34 46.12 -2.72
N LEU A 6 37.11 44.83 -2.49
CA LEU A 6 36.61 43.92 -3.51
C LEU A 6 35.21 43.49 -3.08
N LEU A 7 34.23 44.26 -3.55
CA LEU A 7 32.83 43.87 -3.60
C LEU A 7 32.69 42.81 -4.69
N LEU A 8 32.49 41.55 -4.28
CA LEU A 8 31.89 40.54 -5.14
C LEU A 8 30.42 40.37 -4.71
N ALA A 9 29.56 41.12 -5.39
CA ALA A 9 28.12 40.89 -5.41
C ALA A 9 27.86 39.58 -6.17
N GLY A 10 27.74 38.48 -5.43
CA GLY A 10 27.24 37.20 -5.94
C GLY A 10 25.75 37.07 -5.63
N ALA A 11 24.91 37.35 -6.62
CA ALA A 11 23.45 37.24 -6.56
C ALA A 11 23.01 35.84 -6.11
N GLY A 12 22.05 35.81 -5.19
CA GLY A 12 21.47 34.60 -4.63
C GLY A 12 20.84 33.73 -5.70
N THR A 13 21.16 32.44 -5.66
CA THR A 13 20.26 31.38 -6.13
C THR A 13 20.09 30.43 -4.95
N ALA A 14 19.14 30.73 -4.07
CA ALA A 14 18.66 29.74 -3.13
C ALA A 14 17.89 28.70 -3.95
N ALA A 15 18.61 27.71 -4.47
CA ALA A 15 18.00 26.53 -5.05
C ALA A 15 17.26 25.80 -3.91
N PHE A 16 15.98 26.13 -3.74
CA PHE A 16 15.05 25.27 -3.01
C PHE A 16 14.96 23.97 -3.80
N ALA A 17 15.84 23.02 -3.47
CA ALA A 17 15.69 21.64 -3.83
C ALA A 17 14.41 21.16 -3.14
N PHE A 18 13.28 21.22 -3.85
CA PHE A 18 12.10 20.46 -3.50
C PHE A 18 12.49 18.99 -3.66
N THR A 19 12.97 18.38 -2.59
CA THR A 19 13.07 16.94 -2.49
C THR A 19 11.64 16.42 -2.47
N LEU A 20 11.08 16.13 -3.65
CA LEU A 20 9.92 15.26 -3.72
C LEU A 20 10.30 13.97 -3.00
N PRO A 21 9.50 13.48 -2.04
CA PRO A 21 9.81 12.23 -1.37
C PRO A 21 9.95 11.15 -2.43
N ALA A 22 11.16 10.60 -2.56
CA ALA A 22 11.38 9.42 -3.36
C ALA A 22 10.63 8.29 -2.66
N ARG A 23 9.51 7.84 -3.24
CA ARG A 23 8.82 6.61 -2.83
C ARG A 23 9.84 5.47 -2.93
N ALA A 24 10.36 5.02 -1.80
CA ALA A 24 11.21 3.84 -1.78
C ALA A 24 10.38 2.66 -2.30
N HIS A 25 10.89 1.94 -3.30
CA HIS A 25 10.24 0.71 -3.76
C HIS A 25 10.50 -0.40 -2.75
N HIS A 26 9.54 -0.63 -1.86
CA HIS A 26 9.63 -1.63 -0.81
C HIS A 26 9.39 -3.03 -1.39
N GLY A 27 10.43 -3.85 -1.47
CA GLY A 27 10.27 -5.27 -1.77
C GLY A 27 9.52 -5.98 -0.64
N TRP A 28 9.01 -7.19 -0.90
CA TRP A 28 8.30 -8.00 0.10
C TRP A 28 9.08 -8.22 1.41
N SER A 29 10.41 -8.24 1.36
CA SER A 29 11.27 -8.40 2.54
C SER A 29 11.25 -7.20 3.49
N SER A 30 10.77 -6.04 3.06
CA SER A 30 10.58 -4.88 3.93
C SER A 30 9.40 -5.04 4.90
N PHE A 31 8.45 -5.93 4.58
CA PHE A 31 7.21 -6.09 5.33
C PHE A 31 7.23 -7.31 6.25
N ASP A 32 6.51 -7.23 7.36
CA ASP A 32 6.34 -8.32 8.30
C ASP A 32 5.31 -9.33 7.76
N GLN A 33 5.83 -10.36 7.08
CA GLN A 33 4.99 -11.38 6.45
C GLN A 33 4.42 -12.41 7.44
N ASP A 34 4.85 -12.37 8.71
CA ASP A 34 4.35 -13.27 9.76
C ASP A 34 3.07 -12.74 10.40
N ARG A 35 2.74 -11.45 10.18
CA ARG A 35 1.58 -10.78 10.76
C ARG A 35 0.69 -10.14 9.67
N PRO A 36 -0.18 -10.93 9.02
CA PRO A 36 -1.12 -10.38 8.05
C PRO A 36 -2.09 -9.38 8.70
N ILE A 37 -2.32 -8.26 8.03
CA ILE A 37 -3.16 -7.16 8.48
C ILE A 37 -4.41 -7.07 7.60
N TYR A 38 -5.56 -6.99 8.24
CA TYR A 38 -6.83 -6.68 7.62
C TYR A 38 -7.09 -5.17 7.66
N LEU A 39 -7.43 -4.58 6.51
CA LEU A 39 -8.01 -3.23 6.41
C LEU A 39 -9.30 -3.29 5.58
N GLU A 40 -10.27 -2.47 5.94
CA GLU A 40 -11.47 -2.20 5.15
C GLU A 40 -11.76 -0.71 5.21
N GLY A 41 -12.20 -0.13 4.10
CA GLY A 41 -12.47 1.30 4.07
C GLY A 41 -12.93 1.81 2.72
N LYS A 42 -13.04 3.14 2.63
CA LYS A 42 -13.42 3.85 1.41
C LYS A 42 -12.18 4.37 0.70
N VAL A 43 -12.08 4.11 -0.61
CA VAL A 43 -11.00 4.64 -1.45
C VAL A 43 -11.22 6.13 -1.65
N VAL A 44 -10.28 6.95 -1.18
CA VAL A 44 -10.34 8.42 -1.27
C VAL A 44 -9.43 8.98 -2.35
N LYS A 45 -8.43 8.23 -2.80
CA LYS A 45 -7.56 8.58 -3.93
C LYS A 45 -7.13 7.33 -4.67
N VAL A 46 -6.92 7.47 -5.97
CA VAL A 46 -6.48 6.39 -6.86
C VAL A 46 -5.31 6.89 -7.71
N GLN A 47 -4.25 6.10 -7.77
CA GLN A 47 -3.17 6.25 -8.74
C GLN A 47 -3.05 4.93 -9.51
N TRP A 48 -3.74 4.84 -10.65
CA TRP A 48 -3.76 3.62 -11.48
C TRP A 48 -2.76 3.73 -12.62
N GLN A 49 -1.47 3.76 -12.27
CA GLN A 49 -0.37 3.98 -13.22
C GLN A 49 0.83 3.08 -12.90
N ASN A 50 1.82 3.04 -13.79
CA ASN A 50 3.09 2.34 -13.51
C ASN A 50 3.94 3.14 -12.51
N PRO A 51 4.74 2.50 -11.63
CA PRO A 51 5.08 1.07 -11.60
C PRO A 51 4.09 0.16 -10.83
N HIS A 52 3.34 0.70 -9.88
CA HIS A 52 2.31 -0.01 -9.11
C HIS A 52 1.05 0.84 -9.06
N ALA A 53 -0.12 0.18 -9.07
CA ALA A 53 -1.34 0.87 -8.69
C ALA A 53 -1.33 1.13 -7.17
N GLU A 54 -1.68 2.34 -6.77
CA GLU A 54 -1.75 2.75 -5.36
C GLU A 54 -3.12 3.35 -5.08
N LEU A 55 -3.60 3.16 -3.85
CA LEU A 55 -4.81 3.80 -3.34
C LEU A 55 -4.49 4.53 -2.04
N GLU A 56 -5.22 5.61 -1.75
CA GLU A 56 -5.39 6.05 -0.36
C GLU A 56 -6.75 5.53 0.13
N LEU A 57 -6.73 4.82 1.26
CA LEU A 57 -7.89 4.20 1.89
C LEU A 57 -8.18 4.92 3.21
N GLU A 58 -9.41 5.41 3.35
CA GLU A 58 -9.91 5.90 4.62
C GLU A 58 -10.53 4.74 5.41
N VAL A 59 -9.90 4.39 6.53
CA VAL A 59 -10.29 3.29 7.42
C VAL A 59 -11.17 3.84 8.55
N PRO A 60 -12.35 3.24 8.82
CA PRO A 60 -13.23 3.71 9.88
C PRO A 60 -12.66 3.42 11.26
N ALA A 61 -13.04 4.25 12.23
CA ALA A 61 -12.77 3.96 13.63
C ALA A 61 -13.46 2.65 14.06
N GLY A 62 -12.77 1.86 14.89
CA GLY A 62 -13.34 0.60 15.40
C GLY A 62 -13.37 -0.54 14.39
N LEU A 63 -12.50 -0.51 13.37
CA LEU A 63 -12.26 -1.63 12.46
C LEU A 63 -12.10 -2.94 13.26
N LYS A 64 -12.75 -4.00 12.77
CA LYS A 64 -12.65 -5.36 13.31
C LYS A 64 -12.40 -6.32 12.17
N VAL A 65 -11.70 -7.41 12.47
CA VAL A 65 -11.61 -8.54 11.54
C VAL A 65 -13.00 -9.17 11.39
N PRO A 66 -13.54 -9.32 10.17
CA PRO A 66 -14.80 -10.02 9.94
C PRO A 66 -14.70 -11.48 10.39
N ALA A 67 -15.74 -11.98 11.04
CA ALA A 67 -15.77 -13.36 11.56
C ALA A 67 -15.63 -14.42 10.45
N ASP A 68 -16.04 -14.09 9.22
CA ASP A 68 -15.97 -14.96 8.05
C ASP A 68 -14.62 -14.92 7.32
N LEU A 69 -13.70 -13.99 7.67
CA LEU A 69 -12.49 -13.73 6.88
C LEU A 69 -11.66 -15.00 6.64
N GLY A 70 -11.40 -15.79 7.70
CA GLY A 70 -10.60 -17.02 7.60
C GLY A 70 -11.25 -18.15 6.79
N ALA A 71 -12.54 -18.01 6.45
CA ALA A 71 -13.29 -18.97 5.64
C ALA A 71 -13.51 -18.49 4.19
N ARG A 72 -13.13 -17.25 3.85
CA ARG A 72 -13.30 -16.71 2.49
C ARG A 72 -12.48 -17.51 1.50
N ALA A 73 -13.10 -17.86 0.38
CA ALA A 73 -12.39 -18.46 -0.74
C ALA A 73 -11.49 -17.40 -1.40
N VAL A 74 -10.24 -17.76 -1.65
CA VAL A 74 -9.27 -16.94 -2.39
C VAL A 74 -8.70 -17.74 -3.55
N PRO A 75 -8.39 -17.06 -4.68
CA PRO A 75 -7.91 -17.76 -5.86
C PRO A 75 -6.47 -18.28 -5.65
N ALA A 76 -6.14 -19.38 -6.31
CA ALA A 76 -4.78 -19.91 -6.31
C ALA A 76 -3.83 -18.97 -7.07
N GLN A 77 -2.63 -18.79 -6.52
CA GLN A 77 -1.57 -17.99 -7.13
C GLN A 77 -0.42 -18.90 -7.55
N SER A 78 0.40 -18.48 -8.51
CA SER A 78 1.56 -19.27 -8.94
C SER A 78 2.62 -19.39 -7.85
N ALA A 79 2.71 -18.42 -6.95
CA ALA A 79 3.43 -18.57 -5.68
C ALA A 79 2.63 -19.44 -4.70
N PRO A 80 3.29 -20.33 -3.93
CA PRO A 80 2.61 -21.27 -3.02
C PRO A 80 2.14 -20.57 -1.73
N VAL A 81 1.12 -19.74 -1.83
CA VAL A 81 0.52 -19.03 -0.70
C VAL A 81 -0.58 -19.87 -0.08
N ASP A 82 -0.43 -20.23 1.20
CA ASP A 82 -1.53 -20.79 1.99
C ASP A 82 -2.51 -19.67 2.38
N GLY A 83 -3.40 -19.33 1.45
CA GLY A 83 -4.37 -18.26 1.63
C GLY A 83 -5.29 -18.48 2.83
N LYS A 84 -5.72 -19.72 3.09
CA LYS A 84 -6.60 -20.03 4.22
C LYS A 84 -5.90 -19.77 5.55
N ALA A 85 -4.68 -20.27 5.73
CA ALA A 85 -3.93 -20.02 6.96
C ALA A 85 -3.60 -18.53 7.13
N LEU A 86 -3.31 -17.83 6.05
CA LEU A 86 -3.02 -16.40 6.07
C LEU A 86 -4.24 -15.58 6.50
N LEU A 87 -5.41 -15.80 5.90
CA LEU A 87 -6.64 -15.10 6.27
C LEU A 87 -7.07 -15.40 7.71
N ALA A 88 -6.89 -16.64 8.18
CA ALA A 88 -7.20 -17.02 9.55
C ALA A 88 -6.30 -16.36 10.60
N LYS A 89 -5.08 -15.93 10.22
CA LYS A 89 -4.13 -15.22 11.10
C LYS A 89 -4.29 -13.70 11.05
N ALA A 90 -5.10 -13.17 10.14
CA ALA A 90 -5.19 -11.74 9.92
C ALA A 90 -5.72 -11.00 11.16
N VAL A 91 -5.09 -9.89 11.49
CA VAL A 91 -5.46 -9.02 12.61
C VAL A 91 -5.66 -7.58 12.13
N VAL A 92 -6.30 -6.74 12.95
CA VAL A 92 -6.28 -5.28 12.73
C VAL A 92 -4.96 -4.69 13.23
N PRO A 93 -4.48 -3.56 12.67
CA PRO A 93 -3.28 -2.92 13.16
C PRO A 93 -3.50 -2.31 14.56
N ASN A 94 -2.41 -2.12 15.31
CA ASN A 94 -2.44 -1.45 16.63
C ASN A 94 -2.47 0.08 16.48
N ARG A 95 -1.86 0.61 15.42
CA ARG A 95 -1.90 2.02 15.04
C ARG A 95 -3.31 2.44 14.61
N LYS A 96 -3.60 3.74 14.77
CA LYS A 96 -4.95 4.32 14.64
C LYS A 96 -5.08 5.31 13.48
N ASP A 97 -4.15 5.26 12.54
CA ASP A 97 -4.13 6.11 11.37
C ASP A 97 -5.44 5.93 10.59
N LYS A 98 -6.05 7.06 10.25
CA LYS A 98 -7.31 7.10 9.51
C LYS A 98 -7.09 6.84 8.02
N THR A 99 -5.96 7.28 7.48
CA THR A 99 -5.63 7.18 6.06
C THR A 99 -4.45 6.26 5.87
N TRP A 100 -4.60 5.29 4.98
CA TRP A 100 -3.59 4.30 4.64
C TRP A 100 -3.26 4.37 3.16
N GLU A 101 -1.99 4.25 2.83
CA GLU A 101 -1.55 3.97 1.48
C GLU A 101 -1.63 2.46 1.24
N ILE A 102 -2.33 2.06 0.19
CA ILE A 102 -2.51 0.67 -0.20
C ILE A 102 -1.70 0.43 -1.46
N GLU A 103 -0.62 -0.31 -1.33
CA GLU A 103 0.25 -0.69 -2.44
C GLU A 103 -0.30 -1.98 -3.07
N LEU A 104 -0.87 -1.86 -4.27
CA LEU A 104 -1.35 -3.00 -5.06
C LEU A 104 -0.20 -3.61 -5.87
N ALA A 105 -0.51 -4.64 -6.66
CA ALA A 105 0.45 -5.21 -7.59
C ALA A 105 0.77 -4.28 -8.78
N PRO A 106 1.88 -4.52 -9.51
CA PRO A 106 2.13 -3.84 -10.79
C PRO A 106 0.96 -3.99 -11.75
N LEU A 107 0.74 -3.01 -12.63
CA LEU A 107 -0.39 -3.02 -13.56
C LEU A 107 -0.45 -4.30 -14.42
N THR A 108 0.70 -4.82 -14.84
CA THR A 108 0.77 -6.09 -15.58
C THR A 108 0.19 -7.29 -14.80
N ARG A 109 0.37 -7.32 -13.48
CA ARG A 109 -0.24 -8.34 -12.62
C ARG A 109 -1.72 -8.07 -12.40
N MET A 110 -2.11 -6.80 -12.23
CA MET A 110 -3.53 -6.42 -12.13
C MET A 110 -4.30 -6.84 -13.40
N GLU A 111 -3.69 -6.67 -14.58
CA GLU A 111 -4.20 -7.13 -15.87
C GLU A 111 -4.28 -8.65 -15.97
N ALA A 112 -3.24 -9.38 -15.53
CA ALA A 112 -3.24 -10.84 -15.50
C ALA A 112 -4.40 -11.41 -14.65
N TRP A 113 -4.72 -10.74 -13.54
CA TRP A 113 -5.87 -11.04 -12.70
C TRP A 113 -7.20 -10.46 -13.19
N LYS A 114 -7.17 -9.67 -14.27
CA LYS A 114 -8.33 -8.95 -14.82
C LYS A 114 -9.04 -8.09 -13.77
N VAL A 115 -8.25 -7.47 -12.89
CA VAL A 115 -8.78 -6.52 -11.90
C VAL A 115 -9.22 -5.26 -12.65
N ALA A 116 -10.50 -4.89 -12.52
CA ALA A 116 -10.98 -3.63 -13.06
C ALA A 116 -10.34 -2.46 -12.27
N PRO A 117 -10.03 -1.33 -12.93
CA PRO A 117 -9.54 -0.15 -12.22
C PRO A 117 -10.48 0.26 -11.07
N ILE A 118 -9.93 0.27 -9.86
CA ILE A 118 -10.69 0.67 -8.66
C ILE A 118 -10.95 2.17 -8.74
N LYS A 119 -12.19 2.57 -8.51
CA LYS A 119 -12.60 3.98 -8.59
C LYS A 119 -12.57 4.61 -7.21
N GLN A 120 -12.29 5.91 -7.17
CA GLN A 120 -12.51 6.71 -5.97
C GLN A 120 -13.97 6.55 -5.52
N GLY A 121 -14.17 6.40 -4.21
CA GLY A 121 -15.47 6.16 -3.60
C GLY A 121 -15.83 4.69 -3.44
N ALA A 122 -15.10 3.76 -4.07
CA ALA A 122 -15.30 2.32 -3.85
C ALA A 122 -15.00 1.94 -2.39
N THR A 123 -15.76 0.99 -1.87
CA THR A 123 -15.42 0.31 -0.61
C THR A 123 -14.67 -0.97 -0.94
N ILE A 124 -13.51 -1.15 -0.34
CA ILE A 124 -12.69 -2.36 -0.51
C ILE A 124 -12.29 -2.90 0.86
N SER A 125 -11.96 -4.19 0.90
CA SER A 125 -11.14 -4.74 1.98
C SER A 125 -9.91 -5.42 1.43
N VAL A 126 -8.85 -5.42 2.21
CA VAL A 126 -7.56 -6.01 1.86
C VAL A 126 -7.01 -6.78 3.03
N VAL A 127 -6.28 -7.85 2.71
CA VAL A 127 -5.33 -8.46 3.63
C VAL A 127 -3.94 -8.33 3.03
N GLY A 128 -2.99 -7.86 3.82
CA GLY A 128 -1.64 -7.64 3.37
C GLY A 128 -0.67 -7.48 4.52
N PHE A 129 0.45 -6.83 4.27
CA PHE A 129 1.52 -6.71 5.26
C PHE A 129 1.97 -5.27 5.39
N ILE A 130 2.36 -4.93 6.61
CA ILE A 130 2.86 -3.61 6.99
C ILE A 130 4.30 -3.77 7.50
N PHE A 131 5.00 -2.67 7.75
CA PHE A 131 6.34 -2.73 8.31
C PHE A 131 6.35 -3.38 9.70
N LYS A 132 7.46 -4.04 10.01
CA LYS A 132 7.67 -4.69 11.31
C LYS A 132 7.48 -3.71 12.46
N GLU A 133 6.80 -4.18 13.51
CA GLU A 133 6.43 -3.36 14.69
C GLU A 133 5.57 -2.12 14.34
N GLU A 134 4.97 -2.09 13.15
CA GLU A 134 4.17 -0.98 12.62
C GLU A 134 4.95 0.35 12.50
N LYS A 135 6.28 0.28 12.41
CA LYS A 135 7.15 1.47 12.31
C LYS A 135 7.12 2.08 10.90
N GLY A 136 6.98 3.40 10.83
CA GLY A 136 7.01 4.17 9.59
C GLY A 136 5.62 4.57 9.07
N GLU A 137 5.54 4.84 7.78
CA GLU A 137 4.31 5.31 7.11
C GLU A 137 3.18 4.25 7.17
N PRO A 138 1.90 4.65 7.17
CA PRO A 138 0.75 3.75 7.15
C PRO A 138 0.56 3.12 5.76
N ILE A 139 1.53 2.30 5.34
CA ILE A 139 1.53 1.59 4.05
C ILE A 139 1.18 0.12 4.30
N LEU A 140 0.25 -0.41 3.49
CA LEU A 140 -0.03 -1.84 3.42
C LEU A 140 0.23 -2.36 2.01
N ARG A 141 1.12 -3.35 1.88
CA ARG A 141 1.34 -4.11 0.64
C ARG A 141 0.34 -5.25 0.56
N VAL A 142 -0.48 -5.27 -0.48
CA VAL A 142 -1.61 -6.20 -0.58
C VAL A 142 -1.18 -7.61 -0.97
N GLU A 143 -1.66 -8.59 -0.21
CA GLU A 143 -1.64 -10.01 -0.57
C GLU A 143 -2.97 -10.42 -1.21
N TYR A 144 -4.09 -10.08 -0.58
CA TYR A 144 -5.44 -10.32 -1.09
C TYR A 144 -6.26 -9.04 -1.13
N LEU A 145 -6.84 -8.76 -2.30
CA LEU A 145 -7.79 -7.68 -2.51
C LEU A 145 -9.21 -8.27 -2.61
N PHE A 146 -10.15 -7.69 -1.88
CA PHE A 146 -11.57 -7.98 -1.97
C PHE A 146 -12.33 -6.72 -2.42
N VAL A 147 -13.01 -6.82 -3.55
CA VAL A 147 -13.79 -5.72 -4.14
C VAL A 147 -14.92 -6.30 -5.00
N ASP A 148 -16.11 -5.69 -4.95
CA ASP A 148 -17.29 -6.10 -5.72
C ASP A 148 -17.61 -7.61 -5.64
N GLY A 149 -17.47 -8.19 -4.44
CA GLY A 149 -17.73 -9.62 -4.19
C GLY A 149 -16.68 -10.58 -4.77
N LYS A 150 -15.58 -10.06 -5.32
CA LYS A 150 -14.47 -10.85 -5.88
C LYS A 150 -13.25 -10.80 -4.96
N ALA A 151 -12.45 -11.85 -5.02
CA ALA A 151 -11.16 -11.95 -4.35
C ALA A 151 -10.04 -12.09 -5.39
N TYR A 152 -8.92 -11.40 -5.17
CA TYR A 152 -7.75 -11.41 -6.04
C TYR A 152 -6.49 -11.62 -5.22
N GLY A 153 -5.60 -12.52 -5.67
CA GLY A 153 -4.27 -12.68 -5.07
C GLY A 153 -3.25 -11.78 -5.76
N LEU A 154 -2.50 -10.98 -5.01
CA LEU A 154 -1.62 -9.94 -5.56
C LEU A 154 -0.12 -10.22 -5.34
N ARG A 155 0.23 -11.35 -4.70
CA ARG A 155 1.61 -11.83 -4.59
C ARG A 155 2.22 -12.15 -5.94
N SER A 156 1.48 -12.88 -6.77
CA SER A 156 1.94 -13.40 -8.05
C SER A 156 0.80 -13.52 -9.05
N SER A 157 1.07 -13.99 -10.25
CA SER A 157 0.05 -14.23 -11.27
C SER A 157 -0.93 -15.34 -10.84
N PRO A 158 -2.11 -15.47 -11.50
CA PRO A 158 -2.95 -16.65 -11.34
C PRO A 158 -2.17 -17.95 -11.56
N ALA A 159 -2.52 -19.00 -10.81
CA ALA A 159 -1.99 -20.35 -11.01
C ALA A 159 -2.51 -21.01 -12.30
#